data_AF-A0A3L6NSY6-F1
#
_entry.id   AF-A0A3L6NSY6-F1
#
_cell.length_a   1.000
_cell.length_b   1.000
_cell.length_c   1.000
_cell.angle_alpha   90.00
_cell.angle_beta   90.00
_cell.angle_gamma   90.00
#
_symmetry.space_group_name_H-M   'P 1'
#
loop_
_entity.id
_entity.type
_entity.pdbx_description
1 polymer ?
#
loop_
_entity_poly.entity_id
_entity_poly.type
_entity_poly.pdbx_seq_one_letter_code
_entity_poly.pdbx_strand_id
1 'polypeptide(L)'
;MKPPIISLSVPRSSEQLELEPISPQSLVSKFWSDYHSQAPRKVISVLPPILYESLADSELPSPTPKALSYEEAAQQCRSDVWAIIKECERTNNKFSDAEFDIEKDFASYDHNCLFGIERACDDDDEEQCAKPGSVHRIPWTFENPEFVANDFISDIKQGTCGNCWWLAALASVRLRKQLMEKICVARDEDCGVYGFVFYRDGGWISTVVDDNLYLTEEDFNQDVYDGTGKRARLYKKQKQTGSEALFFSKCGGANETWVPLLEKAFAKIHGDYAALDYGWAGTAVEDLTGGVTTVIQGDRVLRKERLWRELLGSGEGDFLFSLSTGSQGNKYRNGLILRHDYSILHAVQIEDELGNTVSLVKIRNPWGEKSPSGHGEWGGAWSDGSEEWTPFMMKKLQHKFRDDGTFWMSFHDMLENFRWIYRTRLFDERWTATQRWMSVGVPWLGGYLKKRFIVEVQQEGMVVLVLSQLDDRYFQDLKGQYEFILHLP
;
A
#
# COMPACT_ATOMS: atom_id res chain seq x y z
N MET A 1 38.82 50.94 -62.69
CA MET A 1 37.55 50.51 -63.31
C MET A 1 36.90 49.49 -62.38
N LYS A 2 35.86 49.89 -61.64
CA LYS A 2 34.97 48.95 -60.95
C LYS A 2 33.63 48.97 -61.70
N PRO A 3 33.06 47.81 -62.01
CA PRO A 3 32.05 47.65 -63.06
C PRO A 3 30.67 48.17 -62.64
N PRO A 4 29.80 48.48 -63.61
CA PRO A 4 28.60 49.28 -63.42
C PRO A 4 27.42 48.46 -62.87
N ILE A 5 26.54 49.20 -62.20
CA ILE A 5 25.21 48.82 -61.73
C ILE A 5 24.29 48.66 -62.95
N ILE A 6 23.57 47.54 -63.04
CA ILE A 6 22.35 47.41 -63.83
C ILE A 6 21.30 46.71 -62.95
N SER A 7 20.22 47.44 -62.71
CA SER A 7 19.00 47.01 -62.03
C SER A 7 18.17 46.07 -62.92
N LEU A 8 17.58 45.03 -62.33
CA LEU A 8 16.38 44.37 -62.86
C LEU A 8 15.42 44.10 -61.69
N SER A 9 14.19 44.58 -61.86
CA SER A 9 13.08 44.64 -60.91
C SER A 9 12.34 43.31 -60.73
N VAL A 10 11.83 43.05 -59.52
CA VAL A 10 10.70 42.12 -59.27
C VAL A 10 9.72 42.77 -58.26
N PRO A 11 8.40 42.63 -58.43
CA PRO A 11 7.39 43.55 -57.89
C PRO A 11 7.05 43.28 -56.42
N ARG A 12 6.68 44.35 -55.70
CA ARG A 12 5.86 44.25 -54.49
C ARG A 12 4.42 43.94 -54.90
N SER A 13 3.96 42.72 -54.64
CA SER A 13 2.55 42.43 -54.44
C SER A 13 2.40 41.62 -53.15
N SER A 14 1.61 42.19 -52.26
CA SER A 14 1.22 41.74 -50.94
C SER A 14 0.46 40.42 -50.95
N GLU A 15 1.01 39.41 -50.29
CA GLU A 15 0.23 38.43 -49.53
C GLU A 15 0.84 38.40 -48.12
N GLN A 16 0.37 39.32 -47.27
CA GLN A 16 0.43 39.08 -45.84
C GLN A 16 -0.54 37.93 -45.58
N LEU A 17 -0.01 36.73 -45.34
CA LEU A 17 -0.74 35.68 -44.65
C LEU A 17 -1.07 36.25 -43.26
N GLU A 18 -2.28 36.81 -43.13
CA GLU A 18 -2.89 37.07 -41.83
C GLU A 18 -3.00 35.73 -41.11
N LEU A 19 -1.99 35.42 -40.30
CA LEU A 19 -2.13 34.42 -39.25
C LEU A 19 -3.18 34.97 -38.30
N GLU A 20 -4.41 34.48 -38.43
CA GLU A 20 -5.47 34.82 -37.49
C GLU A 20 -4.93 34.63 -36.07
N PRO A 21 -5.12 35.61 -35.17
CA PRO A 21 -4.63 35.50 -33.81
C PRO A 21 -5.34 34.30 -33.16
N ILE A 22 -4.62 33.20 -33.04
CA ILE A 22 -5.10 31.99 -32.38
C ILE A 22 -5.48 32.43 -30.98
N SER A 23 -6.77 32.35 -30.65
CA SER A 23 -7.24 32.78 -29.34
C SER A 23 -6.44 32.05 -28.25
N PRO A 24 -6.15 32.68 -27.10
CA PRO A 24 -5.47 32.00 -26.00
C PRO A 24 -6.15 30.67 -25.64
N GLN A 25 -7.48 30.63 -25.75
CA GLN A 25 -8.26 29.41 -25.55
C GLN A 25 -7.98 28.34 -26.62
N SER A 26 -7.84 28.73 -27.89
CA SER A 26 -7.50 27.81 -28.98
C SER A 26 -6.07 27.26 -28.86
N LEU A 27 -5.11 28.04 -28.34
CA LEU A 27 -3.77 27.55 -28.02
C LEU A 27 -3.80 26.52 -26.90
N VAL A 28 -4.52 26.81 -25.81
CA VAL A 28 -4.71 25.89 -24.68
C VAL A 28 -5.43 24.61 -25.15
N SER A 29 -6.49 24.73 -25.95
CA SER A 29 -7.20 23.58 -26.50
C SER A 29 -6.34 22.74 -27.43
N LYS A 30 -5.48 23.35 -28.26
CA LYS A 30 -4.53 22.63 -29.11
C LYS A 30 -3.49 21.89 -28.27
N PHE A 31 -2.90 22.54 -27.27
CA PHE A 31 -1.97 21.92 -26.34
C PHE A 31 -2.59 20.68 -25.70
N TRP A 32 -3.77 20.80 -25.07
CA TRP A 32 -4.43 19.65 -24.45
C TRP A 32 -4.91 18.58 -25.44
N SER A 33 -5.23 18.96 -26.69
CA SER A 33 -5.62 17.98 -27.72
C SER A 33 -4.51 16.99 -28.06
N ASP A 34 -3.25 17.40 -27.94
CA ASP A 34 -2.09 16.53 -28.15
C ASP A 34 -1.94 15.49 -27.03
N TYR A 35 -2.50 15.75 -25.84
CA TYR A 35 -2.48 14.86 -24.68
C TYR A 35 -3.78 14.05 -24.48
N HIS A 36 -4.86 14.42 -25.18
CA HIS A 36 -6.13 13.68 -25.13
C HIS A 36 -6.14 12.48 -26.09
N SER A 37 -5.60 11.35 -25.63
CA SER A 37 -5.77 10.07 -26.33
C SER A 37 -7.26 9.68 -26.41
N GLN A 38 -7.79 9.53 -27.64
CA GLN A 38 -9.13 8.98 -27.87
C GLN A 38 -9.18 7.46 -27.72
N ALA A 39 -8.04 6.78 -27.81
CA ALA A 39 -7.94 5.33 -27.65
C ALA A 39 -7.78 4.98 -26.16
N PRO A 40 -8.58 4.04 -25.61
CA PRO A 40 -8.34 3.53 -24.27
C PRO A 40 -7.02 2.76 -24.25
N ARG A 41 -6.04 3.26 -23.52
CA ARG A 41 -4.75 2.61 -23.29
C ARG A 41 -4.49 2.58 -21.79
N LYS A 42 -3.90 1.50 -21.29
CA LYS A 42 -3.31 1.49 -19.95
C LYS A 42 -2.15 2.49 -19.98
N VAL A 43 -2.13 3.45 -19.06
CA VAL A 43 -0.98 4.36 -18.92
C VAL A 43 0.14 3.54 -18.30
N ILE A 44 1.10 3.13 -19.12
CA ILE A 44 2.24 2.30 -18.71
C ILE A 44 3.55 3.10 -18.66
N SER A 45 3.59 4.28 -19.29
CA SER A 45 4.69 5.23 -19.17
C SER A 45 4.12 6.63 -19.00
N VAL A 46 4.69 7.34 -18.04
CA VAL A 46 4.50 8.78 -17.85
C VAL A 46 5.16 9.57 -18.97
N LEU A 47 6.32 9.07 -19.41
CA LEU A 47 7.16 9.74 -20.39
C LEU A 47 6.74 9.39 -21.82
N PRO A 48 6.73 10.37 -22.75
CA PRO A 48 6.47 10.14 -24.16
C PRO A 48 7.37 9.04 -24.74
N PRO A 49 6.85 8.16 -25.61
CA PRO A 49 7.65 7.14 -26.31
C PRO A 49 8.89 7.71 -27.02
N ILE A 50 8.79 8.96 -27.49
CA ILE A 50 9.87 9.68 -28.20
C ILE A 50 11.15 9.86 -27.36
N LEU A 51 11.04 9.84 -26.04
CA LEU A 51 12.20 9.92 -25.14
C LEU A 51 12.97 8.59 -25.12
N TYR A 52 12.24 7.47 -25.27
CA TYR A 52 12.80 6.12 -25.32
C TYR A 52 13.31 5.73 -26.72
N GLU A 53 12.87 6.41 -27.78
CA GLU A 53 13.37 6.19 -29.15
C GLU A 53 14.89 6.42 -29.26
N SER A 54 15.46 7.27 -28.41
CA SER A 54 16.91 7.48 -28.35
C SER A 54 17.70 6.36 -27.65
N LEU A 55 17.00 5.47 -26.94
CA LEU A 55 17.57 4.39 -26.12
C LEU A 55 17.27 2.98 -26.67
N ALA A 56 16.38 2.86 -27.66
CA ALA A 56 15.88 1.58 -28.14
C ALA A 56 16.53 1.18 -29.48
N ASP A 57 17.44 0.19 -29.44
CA ASP A 57 17.98 -0.48 -30.64
C ASP A 57 17.04 -1.57 -31.22
N SER A 58 15.78 -1.67 -30.76
CA SER A 58 14.82 -2.63 -31.30
C SER A 58 13.38 -2.14 -31.21
N GLU A 59 12.56 -2.52 -32.20
CA GLU A 59 11.14 -2.21 -32.30
C GLU A 59 10.41 -2.58 -31.01
N LEU A 60 9.90 -1.57 -30.30
CA LEU A 60 9.10 -1.76 -29.10
C LEU A 60 7.81 -2.54 -29.45
N PRO A 61 7.49 -3.64 -28.74
CA PRO A 61 6.22 -4.33 -28.90
C PRO A 61 5.07 -3.38 -28.55
N SER A 62 4.01 -3.41 -29.35
CA SER A 62 2.81 -2.59 -29.18
C SER A 62 2.26 -2.68 -27.73
N PRO A 63 2.04 -1.56 -27.03
CA PRO A 63 1.64 -1.56 -25.63
C PRO A 63 0.13 -1.72 -25.51
N THR A 64 -0.34 -2.94 -25.71
CA THR A 64 -1.56 -3.40 -25.04
C THR A 64 -1.21 -4.62 -24.21
N PRO A 65 -0.49 -4.45 -23.09
CA PRO A 65 -0.33 -5.56 -22.16
C PRO A 65 -1.72 -5.87 -21.60
N LYS A 66 -2.20 -7.06 -21.93
CA LYS A 66 -3.29 -7.72 -21.21
C LYS A 66 -2.87 -7.71 -19.73
N ALA A 67 -3.78 -7.32 -18.83
CA ALA A 67 -3.50 -7.47 -17.41
C ALA A 67 -3.18 -8.94 -17.12
N LEU A 68 -2.06 -9.16 -16.44
CA LEU A 68 -1.60 -10.50 -16.13
C LEU A 68 -2.57 -11.15 -15.14
N SER A 69 -2.80 -12.45 -15.33
CA SER A 69 -3.41 -13.26 -14.30
C SER A 69 -2.47 -13.37 -13.09
N TYR A 70 -3.02 -13.80 -11.96
CA TYR A 70 -2.21 -14.07 -10.78
C TYR A 70 -1.12 -15.11 -11.07
N GLU A 71 -1.46 -16.19 -11.79
CA GLU A 71 -0.53 -17.27 -12.12
C GLU A 71 0.61 -16.78 -13.02
N GLU A 72 0.31 -15.93 -14.01
CA GLU A 72 1.32 -15.33 -14.90
C GLU A 72 2.30 -14.45 -14.11
N ALA A 73 1.79 -13.56 -13.25
CA ALA A 73 2.63 -12.70 -12.40
C ALA A 73 3.46 -13.51 -11.40
N ALA A 74 2.87 -14.53 -10.76
CA ALA A 74 3.57 -15.38 -9.80
C ALA A 74 4.64 -16.27 -10.47
N GLN A 75 4.39 -16.75 -11.70
CA GLN A 75 5.38 -17.50 -12.47
C GLN A 75 6.55 -16.61 -12.92
N GLN A 76 6.26 -15.37 -13.34
CA GLN A 76 7.29 -14.39 -13.67
C GLN A 76 8.18 -14.12 -12.44
N CYS A 77 7.56 -13.80 -11.30
CA CYS A 77 8.27 -13.57 -10.04
C CYS A 77 9.19 -14.73 -9.65
N ARG A 78 8.70 -15.98 -9.73
CA ARG A 78 9.50 -17.18 -9.45
C ARG A 78 10.70 -17.30 -10.39
N SER A 79 10.51 -16.99 -11.66
CA SER A 79 11.56 -17.06 -12.67
C SER A 79 12.64 -15.99 -12.43
N ASP A 80 12.23 -14.77 -12.06
CA ASP A 80 13.14 -13.67 -11.75
C ASP A 80 13.97 -13.97 -10.50
N VAL A 81 13.32 -14.43 -9.41
CA VAL A 81 14.02 -14.85 -8.18
C VAL A 81 15.03 -15.96 -8.49
N TRP A 82 14.66 -16.96 -9.29
CA TRP A 82 15.59 -18.05 -9.64
C TRP A 82 16.77 -17.59 -10.50
N ALA A 83 16.54 -16.65 -11.42
CA ALA A 83 17.63 -16.05 -12.20
C ALA A 83 18.59 -15.27 -11.30
N ILE A 84 18.05 -14.54 -10.31
CA ILE A 84 18.84 -13.81 -9.31
C ILE A 84 19.66 -14.78 -8.45
N ILE A 85 19.06 -15.86 -7.93
CA ILE A 85 19.78 -16.87 -7.13
C ILE A 85 20.99 -17.41 -7.89
N LYS A 86 20.80 -17.77 -9.17
CA LYS A 86 21.91 -18.23 -10.01
C LYS A 86 23.02 -17.21 -10.17
N GLU A 87 22.67 -15.95 -10.30
CA GLU A 87 23.64 -14.87 -10.43
C GLU A 87 24.38 -14.62 -9.11
N CYS A 88 23.68 -14.71 -7.98
CA CYS A 88 24.27 -14.63 -6.65
C CYS A 88 25.28 -15.77 -6.43
N GLU A 89 24.92 -17.01 -6.76
CA GLU A 89 25.83 -18.17 -6.70
C GLU A 89 27.03 -18.01 -7.63
N ARG A 90 26.81 -17.48 -8.85
CA ARG A 90 27.87 -17.28 -9.85
C ARG A 90 28.88 -16.21 -9.43
N THR A 91 28.40 -15.12 -8.83
CA THR A 91 29.24 -13.96 -8.46
C THR A 91 29.73 -14.04 -7.02
N ASN A 92 29.18 -14.94 -6.22
CA ASN A 92 29.39 -15.03 -4.78
C ASN A 92 29.06 -13.71 -4.05
N ASN A 93 28.01 -13.03 -4.52
CA ASN A 93 27.48 -11.80 -3.91
C ASN A 93 26.00 -11.99 -3.61
N LYS A 94 25.52 -11.37 -2.52
CA LYS A 94 24.08 -11.28 -2.24
C LYS A 94 23.39 -10.39 -3.27
N PHE A 95 22.09 -10.57 -3.41
CA PHE A 95 21.26 -9.70 -4.24
C PHE A 95 21.25 -8.27 -3.68
N SER A 96 21.26 -7.31 -4.59
CA SER A 96 21.02 -5.89 -4.34
C SER A 96 20.03 -5.42 -5.39
N ASP A 97 18.93 -4.82 -4.94
CA ASP A 97 17.86 -4.36 -5.81
C ASP A 97 18.24 -3.03 -6.46
N ALA A 98 18.72 -3.07 -7.71
CA ALA A 98 19.17 -1.88 -8.42
C ALA A 98 18.05 -0.88 -8.72
N GLU A 99 16.78 -1.30 -8.72
CA GLU A 99 15.62 -0.43 -8.97
C GLU A 99 15.13 0.26 -7.69
N PHE A 100 15.50 -0.26 -6.52
CA PHE A 100 15.08 0.25 -5.20
C PHE A 100 16.23 0.07 -4.18
N ASP A 101 17.39 0.62 -4.54
CA ASP A 101 18.65 0.48 -3.80
C ASP A 101 18.72 1.44 -2.61
N ILE A 102 18.06 1.06 -1.52
CA ILE A 102 17.98 1.88 -0.31
C ILE A 102 19.34 2.10 0.37
N GLU A 103 20.30 1.20 0.19
CA GLU A 103 21.63 1.30 0.80
C GLU A 103 22.44 2.41 0.12
N LYS A 104 22.46 2.39 -1.22
CA LYS A 104 23.12 3.44 -2.00
C LYS A 104 22.41 4.78 -1.86
N ASP A 105 21.08 4.81 -1.95
CA ASP A 105 20.25 6.02 -1.80
C ASP A 105 20.44 6.69 -0.43
N PHE A 106 20.60 5.89 0.63
CA PHE A 106 20.93 6.40 1.96
C PHE A 106 22.37 6.93 2.03
N ALA A 107 23.34 6.20 1.46
CA ALA A 107 24.75 6.60 1.49
C ALA A 107 25.05 7.86 0.65
N SER A 108 24.27 8.14 -0.39
CA SER A 108 24.37 9.36 -1.20
C SER A 108 23.55 10.53 -0.64
N TYR A 109 22.73 10.32 0.40
CA TYR A 109 21.78 11.31 0.92
C TYR A 109 20.76 11.79 -0.14
N ASP A 110 20.46 10.96 -1.14
CA ASP A 110 19.51 11.33 -2.20
C ASP A 110 18.05 11.20 -1.72
N HIS A 111 17.79 10.24 -0.81
CA HIS A 111 16.47 10.00 -0.19
C HIS A 111 15.32 9.71 -1.17
N ASN A 112 15.59 9.27 -2.40
CA ASN A 112 14.55 8.97 -3.38
C ASN A 112 13.66 7.81 -2.95
N CYS A 113 14.23 6.80 -2.28
CA CYS A 113 13.45 5.66 -1.80
C CYS A 113 12.59 6.02 -0.58
N LEU A 114 12.89 7.14 0.09
CA LEU A 114 12.12 7.64 1.23
C LEU A 114 11.04 8.63 0.81
N PHE A 115 11.36 9.59 -0.06
CA PHE A 115 10.49 10.76 -0.33
C PHE A 115 10.15 10.99 -1.81
N GLY A 116 10.67 10.17 -2.73
CA GLY A 116 10.48 10.31 -4.18
C GLY A 116 11.53 11.22 -4.84
N ILE A 117 11.47 11.34 -6.18
CA ILE A 117 12.55 11.90 -7.03
C ILE A 117 12.67 13.45 -6.96
N GLU A 118 11.67 14.17 -6.46
CA GLU A 118 11.66 15.64 -6.43
C GLU A 118 11.21 16.27 -5.11
N ARG A 119 11.03 15.49 -4.04
CA ARG A 119 10.85 16.07 -2.71
C ARG A 119 12.22 16.37 -2.10
N ALA A 120 12.81 17.49 -2.50
CA ALA A 120 13.56 18.24 -1.52
C ALA A 120 12.53 18.57 -0.43
N CYS A 121 12.66 17.99 0.76
CA CYS A 121 12.07 18.62 1.93
C CYS A 121 12.52 20.07 1.86
N ASP A 122 11.59 21.00 1.58
CA ASP A 122 11.89 22.42 1.61
C ASP A 122 12.61 22.67 2.94
N ASP A 123 13.67 23.47 2.94
CA ASP A 123 14.54 23.66 4.12
C ASP A 123 13.78 24.12 5.39
N ASP A 124 12.51 24.53 5.25
CA ASP A 124 11.58 24.87 6.34
C ASP A 124 10.78 23.66 6.92
N ASP A 125 10.75 22.51 6.24
CA ASP A 125 10.04 21.26 6.61
C ASP A 125 10.97 20.13 7.10
N GLU A 126 12.30 20.33 7.11
CA GLU A 126 13.28 19.37 7.65
C GLU A 126 12.98 18.95 9.10
N GLU A 127 12.26 19.78 9.86
CA GLU A 127 11.92 19.52 11.25
C GLU A 127 10.75 18.52 11.45
N GLN A 128 10.03 18.12 10.39
CA GLN A 128 8.77 17.36 10.52
C GLN A 128 8.81 15.89 10.08
N CYS A 129 9.73 15.46 9.22
CA CYS A 129 9.84 14.04 8.83
C CYS A 129 11.03 13.37 9.52
N ALA A 130 10.74 12.41 10.40
CA ALA A 130 11.77 11.56 10.98
C ALA A 130 12.49 10.78 9.87
N LYS A 131 13.83 10.80 9.92
CA LYS A 131 14.70 10.09 8.97
C LYS A 131 15.32 8.85 9.65
N PRO A 132 15.58 7.77 8.90
CA PRO A 132 16.29 6.61 9.44
C PRO A 132 17.75 6.96 9.75
N GLY A 133 18.34 6.26 10.72
CA GLY A 133 19.72 6.50 11.15
C GLY A 133 20.76 5.67 10.39
N SER A 134 20.40 4.48 9.90
CA SER A 134 21.29 3.62 9.12
C SER A 134 20.53 2.63 8.25
N VAL A 135 21.22 1.98 7.31
CA VAL A 135 20.70 0.88 6.48
C VAL A 135 21.58 -0.33 6.65
N HIS A 136 20.97 -1.48 6.95
CA HIS A 136 21.69 -2.73 7.10
C HIS A 136 20.88 -3.93 6.58
N ARG A 137 21.61 -4.96 6.15
CA ARG A 137 21.07 -6.26 5.74
C ARG A 137 20.48 -7.01 6.94
N ILE A 138 19.51 -7.88 6.71
CA ILE A 138 18.91 -8.75 7.74
C ILE A 138 19.94 -9.50 8.60
N PRO A 139 21.00 -10.15 8.05
CA PRO A 139 22.00 -10.84 8.86
C PRO A 139 22.84 -9.94 9.79
N TRP A 140 22.87 -8.62 9.54
CA TRP A 140 23.44 -7.68 10.49
C TRP A 140 22.47 -7.45 11.66
N THR A 141 21.21 -7.17 11.35
CA THR A 141 20.20 -6.74 12.31
C THR A 141 19.66 -7.89 13.17
N PHE A 142 19.66 -9.12 12.68
CA PHE A 142 19.06 -10.27 13.36
C PHE A 142 20.07 -11.37 13.64
N GLU A 143 20.02 -11.97 14.84
CA GLU A 143 20.93 -13.05 15.23
C GLU A 143 20.54 -14.39 14.60
N ASN A 144 19.25 -14.70 14.52
CA ASN A 144 18.71 -15.90 13.89
C ASN A 144 17.44 -15.55 13.09
N PRO A 145 17.59 -14.84 11.96
CA PRO A 145 16.44 -14.35 11.20
C PRO A 145 15.61 -15.51 10.64
N GLU A 146 14.30 -15.39 10.79
CA GLU A 146 13.32 -16.25 10.15
C GLU A 146 12.39 -15.36 9.34
N PHE A 147 12.01 -15.78 8.14
CA PHE A 147 10.99 -15.03 7.41
C PHE A 147 9.67 -15.05 8.20
N VAL A 148 9.23 -16.24 8.59
CA VAL A 148 8.03 -16.48 9.44
C VAL A 148 8.35 -17.59 10.43
N ALA A 149 8.21 -17.33 11.73
CA ALA A 149 8.47 -18.30 12.79
C ALA A 149 7.19 -19.02 13.24
N ASN A 150 6.06 -18.31 13.28
CA ASN A 150 4.80 -18.81 13.86
C ASN A 150 3.58 -18.61 12.95
N ASP A 151 3.61 -19.10 11.70
CA ASP A 151 2.44 -19.06 10.80
C ASP A 151 1.75 -17.67 10.71
N PHE A 152 2.54 -16.58 10.70
CA PHE A 152 2.08 -15.18 10.67
C PHE A 152 1.25 -14.72 11.89
N ILE A 153 1.24 -15.50 12.98
CA ILE A 153 0.50 -15.20 14.22
C ILE A 153 1.13 -14.04 14.99
N SER A 154 2.45 -13.89 14.87
CA SER A 154 3.23 -12.83 15.51
C SER A 154 2.59 -11.47 15.37
N ASP A 155 2.66 -10.65 16.41
CA ASP A 155 2.14 -9.28 16.32
C ASP A 155 2.80 -8.48 15.20
N ILE A 156 2.08 -7.48 14.71
CA ILE A 156 2.59 -6.52 13.74
C ILE A 156 2.55 -5.16 14.41
N LYS A 157 3.65 -4.42 14.31
CA LYS A 157 3.78 -3.11 14.93
C LYS A 157 4.16 -2.07 13.89
N GLN A 158 3.46 -0.96 13.92
CA GLN A 158 3.79 0.20 13.12
C GLN A 158 5.11 0.81 13.58
N GLY A 159 5.93 1.21 12.60
CA GLY A 159 7.11 2.03 12.84
C GLY A 159 6.78 3.51 12.74
N THR A 160 7.72 4.28 12.18
CA THR A 160 7.61 5.74 12.07
C THR A 160 6.71 6.23 10.92
N CYS A 161 6.45 5.38 9.92
CA CYS A 161 5.58 5.71 8.77
C CYS A 161 4.09 5.74 9.16
N GLY A 162 3.31 6.64 8.54
CA GLY A 162 1.87 6.82 8.70
C GLY A 162 1.01 5.77 7.98
N ASN A 163 1.49 4.54 7.84
CA ASN A 163 0.85 3.47 7.06
C ASN A 163 -0.08 2.55 7.87
N CYS A 164 -0.71 3.08 8.92
CA CYS A 164 -1.66 2.36 9.76
C CYS A 164 -2.74 1.60 8.96
N TRP A 165 -3.22 2.21 7.87
CA TRP A 165 -4.20 1.64 6.94
C TRP A 165 -3.72 0.33 6.31
N TRP A 166 -2.45 0.27 5.91
CA TRP A 166 -1.84 -0.90 5.31
C TRP A 166 -1.60 -2.00 6.34
N LEU A 167 -1.13 -1.64 7.54
CA LEU A 167 -0.97 -2.58 8.65
C LEU A 167 -2.30 -3.16 9.13
N ALA A 168 -3.36 -2.34 9.17
CA ALA A 168 -4.70 -2.78 9.52
C ALA A 168 -5.26 -3.74 8.46
N ALA A 169 -4.98 -3.51 7.18
CA ALA A 169 -5.32 -4.45 6.12
C ALA A 169 -4.54 -5.76 6.25
N LEU A 170 -3.22 -5.68 6.44
CA LEU A 170 -2.32 -6.83 6.56
C LEU A 170 -2.70 -7.73 7.74
N ALA A 171 -3.06 -7.14 8.88
CA ALA A 171 -3.53 -7.88 10.05
C ALA A 171 -4.87 -8.59 9.83
N SER A 172 -5.69 -8.16 8.87
CA SER A 172 -6.89 -8.88 8.43
C SER A 172 -6.56 -9.96 7.38
N VAL A 173 -5.65 -9.68 6.43
CA VAL A 173 -5.23 -10.64 5.40
C VAL A 173 -4.51 -11.85 6.00
N ARG A 174 -3.66 -11.65 7.01
CA ARG A 174 -2.92 -12.74 7.68
C ARG A 174 -3.80 -13.79 8.34
N LEU A 175 -5.06 -13.47 8.63
CA LEU A 175 -6.04 -14.44 9.15
C LEU A 175 -6.25 -15.60 8.16
N ARG A 176 -5.87 -15.42 6.90
CA ARG A 176 -5.91 -16.43 5.84
C ARG A 176 -4.52 -16.77 5.37
N LYS A 177 -3.95 -17.84 5.90
CA LYS A 177 -2.62 -18.34 5.52
C LYS A 177 -2.44 -18.50 4.01
N GLN A 178 -3.47 -18.98 3.30
CA GLN A 178 -3.45 -19.14 1.84
C GLN A 178 -3.27 -17.81 1.09
N LEU A 179 -3.75 -16.67 1.63
CA LEU A 179 -3.51 -15.37 1.02
C LEU A 179 -2.07 -14.92 1.24
N MET A 180 -1.52 -15.14 2.43
CA MET A 180 -0.11 -14.81 2.73
C MET A 180 0.86 -15.60 1.85
N GLU A 181 0.58 -16.88 1.60
CA GLU A 181 1.33 -17.72 0.67
C GLU A 181 1.21 -17.27 -0.79
N LYS A 182 0.11 -16.58 -1.15
CA LYS A 182 -0.05 -16.00 -2.48
C LYS A 182 0.71 -14.69 -2.67
N ILE A 183 1.00 -13.98 -1.59
CA ILE A 183 1.70 -12.69 -1.63
C ILE A 183 3.21 -12.89 -1.78
N CYS A 184 3.85 -13.73 -0.96
CA CYS A 184 5.29 -14.06 -1.08
C CYS A 184 5.46 -15.41 -1.78
N VAL A 185 5.87 -15.39 -3.05
CA VAL A 185 5.78 -16.57 -3.95
C VAL A 185 7.11 -17.29 -4.18
N ALA A 186 8.23 -16.62 -3.90
CA ALA A 186 9.59 -17.17 -3.95
C ALA A 186 10.53 -16.33 -3.10
N ARG A 187 11.55 -16.95 -2.53
CA ARG A 187 12.61 -16.29 -1.77
C ARG A 187 13.81 -17.21 -1.59
N ASP A 188 14.95 -16.61 -1.29
CA ASP A 188 16.15 -17.29 -0.85
C ASP A 188 16.88 -16.37 0.15
N GLU A 189 16.84 -16.75 1.42
CA GLU A 189 17.35 -15.96 2.55
C GLU A 189 18.89 -15.84 2.52
N ASP A 190 19.59 -16.83 1.98
CA ASP A 190 21.05 -16.82 1.85
C ASP A 190 21.48 -15.77 0.82
N CYS A 191 20.84 -15.77 -0.36
CA CYS A 191 21.01 -14.75 -1.39
C CYS A 191 20.45 -13.38 -0.99
N GLY A 192 19.53 -13.33 -0.03
CA GLY A 192 18.86 -12.11 0.41
C GLY A 192 17.82 -11.59 -0.59
N VAL A 193 17.14 -12.49 -1.31
CA VAL A 193 16.17 -12.13 -2.37
C VAL A 193 14.77 -12.59 -2.00
N TYR A 194 13.77 -11.71 -2.18
CA TYR A 194 12.37 -11.98 -1.86
C TYR A 194 11.45 -11.49 -2.97
N GLY A 195 10.60 -12.38 -3.48
CA GLY A 195 9.66 -12.13 -4.57
C GLY A 195 8.21 -12.07 -4.09
N PHE A 196 7.54 -10.95 -4.41
CA PHE A 196 6.18 -10.64 -4.01
C PHE A 196 5.27 -10.40 -5.20
N VAL A 197 3.97 -10.65 -5.01
CA VAL A 197 2.91 -10.43 -5.99
C VAL A 197 1.81 -9.58 -5.38
N PHE A 198 1.43 -8.53 -6.09
CA PHE A 198 0.40 -7.56 -5.70
C PHE A 198 -0.59 -7.35 -6.83
N TYR A 199 -1.80 -6.90 -6.49
CA TYR A 199 -2.78 -6.42 -7.44
C TYR A 199 -2.67 -4.90 -7.54
N ARG A 200 -2.52 -4.36 -8.74
CA ARG A 200 -2.42 -2.92 -8.95
C ARG A 200 -3.07 -2.53 -10.27
N ASP A 201 -3.90 -1.50 -10.26
CA ASP A 201 -4.60 -0.97 -11.44
C ASP A 201 -5.20 -2.07 -12.31
N GLY A 202 -6.04 -2.92 -11.70
CA GLY A 202 -6.77 -3.96 -12.44
C GLY A 202 -5.93 -5.16 -12.91
N GLY A 203 -4.68 -5.31 -12.49
CA GLY A 203 -3.85 -6.45 -12.88
C GLY A 203 -2.89 -6.91 -11.80
N TRP A 204 -2.47 -8.17 -11.88
CA TRP A 204 -1.43 -8.68 -10.99
C TRP A 204 -0.05 -8.27 -11.50
N ILE A 205 0.79 -7.82 -10.58
CA ILE A 205 2.18 -7.43 -10.82
C ILE A 205 3.09 -8.17 -9.84
N SER A 206 4.32 -8.45 -10.26
CA SER A 206 5.37 -9.00 -9.39
C SER A 206 6.44 -7.96 -9.10
N THR A 207 7.07 -8.06 -7.94
CA THR A 207 8.24 -7.27 -7.57
C THR A 207 9.20 -8.13 -6.78
N VAL A 208 10.50 -7.86 -6.91
CA VAL A 208 11.56 -8.53 -6.16
C VAL A 208 12.34 -7.47 -5.39
N VAL A 209 12.68 -7.76 -4.13
CA VAL A 209 13.44 -6.86 -3.25
C VAL A 209 14.59 -7.61 -2.55
N ASP A 210 15.62 -6.85 -2.18
CA ASP A 210 16.73 -7.35 -1.35
C ASP A 210 16.45 -7.26 0.17
N ASP A 211 17.36 -7.80 0.98
CA ASP A 211 17.30 -7.87 2.44
C ASP A 211 17.84 -6.65 3.20
N ASN A 212 18.10 -5.51 2.54
CA ASN A 212 18.38 -4.25 3.24
C ASN A 212 17.14 -3.68 3.91
N LEU A 213 17.28 -3.18 5.13
CA LEU A 213 16.23 -2.49 5.89
C LEU A 213 16.78 -1.22 6.56
N TYR A 214 15.92 -0.21 6.69
CA TYR A 214 16.22 0.99 7.47
C TYR A 214 16.14 0.72 8.97
N LEU A 215 17.15 1.21 9.71
CA LEU A 215 17.22 1.16 11.16
C LEU A 215 17.03 2.56 11.76
N THR A 216 16.52 2.58 12.98
CA THR A 216 16.24 3.83 13.71
C THR A 216 17.51 4.56 14.12
N GLU A 217 18.51 3.82 14.58
CA GLU A 217 19.71 4.40 15.18
C GLU A 217 20.84 4.48 14.14
N GLU A 218 21.67 5.52 14.27
CA GLU A 218 22.86 5.71 13.43
C GLU A 218 23.92 4.63 13.68
N ASP A 219 24.87 4.50 12.76
CA ASP A 219 26.02 3.65 13.00
C ASP A 219 26.91 4.20 14.11
N PHE A 220 27.55 3.28 14.85
CA PHE A 220 28.42 3.64 15.95
C PHE A 220 29.57 4.55 15.47
N ASN A 221 29.51 5.83 15.84
CA ASN A 221 30.57 6.80 15.55
C ASN A 221 31.79 6.59 16.48
N GLN A 222 33.00 6.60 15.89
CA GLN A 222 34.27 6.26 16.53
C GLN A 222 34.98 7.44 17.22
N ASP A 223 34.25 8.44 17.73
CA ASP A 223 34.88 9.57 18.43
C ASP A 223 35.67 9.16 19.68
N VAL A 224 35.52 7.91 20.15
CA VAL A 224 36.31 7.33 21.23
C VAL A 224 36.98 6.03 20.79
N TYR A 225 38.32 6.06 20.67
CA TYR A 225 39.15 4.92 20.27
C TYR A 225 38.91 3.67 21.15
N ASP A 226 38.56 2.56 20.50
CA ASP A 226 38.46 1.22 21.10
C ASP A 226 39.04 0.16 20.15
N GLY A 227 40.33 -0.12 20.26
CA GLY A 227 41.00 -1.16 19.46
C GLY A 227 40.49 -2.59 19.70
N THR A 228 39.63 -2.82 20.70
CA THR A 228 39.00 -4.13 20.93
C THR A 228 37.67 -4.29 20.19
N GLY A 229 37.04 -3.19 19.75
CA GLY A 229 35.71 -3.16 19.16
C GLY A 229 34.58 -3.61 20.09
N LYS A 230 34.82 -3.67 21.40
CA LYS A 230 33.81 -4.09 22.38
C LYS A 230 32.65 -3.10 22.44
N ARG A 231 32.94 -1.80 22.35
CA ARG A 231 31.93 -0.76 22.36
C ARG A 231 31.03 -0.81 21.14
N ALA A 232 31.60 -0.95 19.94
CA ALA A 232 30.82 -1.09 18.71
C ALA A 232 29.91 -2.34 18.76
N ARG A 233 30.42 -3.49 19.22
CA ARG A 233 29.60 -4.71 19.37
C ARG A 233 28.50 -4.55 20.41
N LEU A 234 28.78 -3.88 21.53
CA LEU A 234 27.77 -3.59 22.55
C LEU A 234 26.70 -2.63 22.03
N TYR A 235 27.11 -1.58 21.32
CA TYR A 235 26.20 -0.62 20.68
C TYR A 235 25.29 -1.33 19.69
N LYS A 236 25.86 -2.09 18.74
CA LYS A 236 25.09 -2.89 17.78
C LYS A 236 24.05 -3.75 18.51
N LYS A 237 24.49 -4.51 19.51
CA LYS A 237 23.62 -5.40 20.29
C LYS A 237 22.47 -4.67 21.01
N GLN A 238 22.69 -3.42 21.41
CA GLN A 238 21.70 -2.63 22.16
C GLN A 238 20.78 -1.79 21.27
N LYS A 239 21.26 -1.35 20.10
CA LYS A 239 20.63 -0.31 19.28
C LYS A 239 20.24 -0.76 17.88
N GLN A 240 20.93 -1.75 17.33
CA GLN A 240 20.79 -2.20 15.95
C GLN A 240 20.49 -3.70 15.84
N THR A 241 20.00 -4.35 16.91
CA THR A 241 19.72 -5.79 16.92
C THR A 241 18.25 -6.08 17.26
N GLY A 242 17.63 -6.94 16.46
CA GLY A 242 16.25 -7.40 16.60
C GLY A 242 15.23 -6.45 15.98
N SER A 243 13.97 -6.90 16.00
CA SER A 243 12.84 -6.22 15.37
C SER A 243 12.65 -4.77 15.84
N GLU A 244 12.96 -4.46 17.10
CA GLU A 244 12.83 -3.13 17.68
C GLU A 244 13.84 -2.10 17.13
N ALA A 245 14.90 -2.55 16.44
CA ALA A 245 15.87 -1.65 15.80
C ALA A 245 15.37 -1.07 14.46
N LEU A 246 14.35 -1.68 13.86
CA LEU A 246 13.81 -1.26 12.57
C LEU A 246 13.14 0.12 12.67
N PHE A 247 13.29 0.93 11.61
CA PHE A 247 12.70 2.27 11.54
C PHE A 247 11.22 2.24 11.14
N PHE A 248 10.87 1.34 10.21
CA PHE A 248 9.50 1.15 9.73
C PHE A 248 8.81 -0.02 10.42
N SER A 249 7.82 -0.64 9.78
CA SER A 249 7.01 -1.68 10.38
C SER A 249 7.83 -2.89 10.77
N LYS A 250 7.43 -3.52 11.87
CA LYS A 250 8.20 -4.59 12.50
C LYS A 250 7.32 -5.70 13.03
N CYS A 251 7.89 -6.90 13.12
CA CYS A 251 7.22 -8.05 13.72
C CYS A 251 7.30 -7.97 15.25
N GLY A 252 6.31 -8.53 15.95
CA GLY A 252 6.36 -8.71 17.40
C GLY A 252 7.33 -9.82 17.81
N GLY A 253 7.59 -10.78 16.92
CA GLY A 253 8.66 -11.76 17.09
C GLY A 253 10.02 -11.12 16.84
N ALA A 254 10.97 -11.32 17.77
CA ALA A 254 12.27 -10.64 17.74
C ALA A 254 13.11 -10.91 16.48
N ASN A 255 12.86 -12.04 15.81
CA ASN A 255 13.63 -12.52 14.67
C ASN A 255 12.81 -12.69 13.38
N GLU A 256 11.53 -12.30 13.37
CA GLU A 256 10.68 -12.43 12.19
C GLU A 256 10.83 -11.22 11.26
N THR A 257 10.91 -11.47 9.96
CA THR A 257 11.30 -10.45 8.97
C THR A 257 10.27 -10.23 7.85
N TRP A 258 9.18 -10.99 7.82
CA TRP A 258 8.21 -10.91 6.73
C TRP A 258 7.49 -9.56 6.63
N VAL A 259 7.15 -8.89 7.75
CA VAL A 259 6.49 -7.57 7.73
C VAL A 259 7.37 -6.50 7.09
N PRO A 260 8.60 -6.22 7.57
CA PRO A 260 9.42 -5.16 6.99
C PRO A 260 9.78 -5.41 5.52
N LEU A 261 10.02 -6.68 5.14
CA LEU A 261 10.28 -7.03 3.74
C LEU A 261 9.05 -6.83 2.85
N LEU A 262 7.86 -7.17 3.33
CA LEU A 262 6.62 -6.96 2.59
C LEU A 262 6.31 -5.46 2.47
N GLU A 263 6.53 -4.68 3.53
CA GLU A 263 6.37 -3.23 3.52
C GLU A 263 7.33 -2.59 2.51
N LYS A 264 8.58 -3.03 2.45
CA LYS A 264 9.56 -2.58 1.44
C LYS A 264 9.11 -2.88 0.02
N ALA A 265 8.62 -4.10 -0.23
CA ALA A 265 8.09 -4.47 -1.53
C ALA A 265 6.85 -3.63 -1.90
N PHE A 266 6.02 -3.31 -0.92
CA PHE A 266 4.86 -2.44 -1.07
C PHE A 266 5.29 -1.00 -1.37
N ALA A 267 6.27 -0.45 -0.65
CA ALA A 267 6.86 0.87 -0.93
C ALA A 267 7.42 0.93 -2.35
N LYS A 268 8.19 -0.08 -2.77
CA LYS A 268 8.74 -0.17 -4.14
C LYS A 268 7.66 -0.09 -5.22
N ILE A 269 6.54 -0.81 -5.08
CA ILE A 269 5.46 -0.75 -6.08
C ILE A 269 4.66 0.56 -6.02
N HIS A 270 4.74 1.31 -4.93
CA HIS A 270 4.16 2.64 -4.75
C HIS A 270 5.21 3.76 -4.87
N GLY A 271 6.40 3.47 -5.39
CA GLY A 271 7.45 4.46 -5.68
C GLY A 271 8.44 4.68 -4.53
N ASP A 272 7.96 4.93 -3.32
CA ASP A 272 8.79 5.23 -2.15
C ASP A 272 8.04 4.93 -0.83
N TYR A 273 8.73 5.06 0.31
CA TYR A 273 8.11 4.84 1.63
C TYR A 273 7.09 5.93 2.01
N ALA A 274 7.32 7.20 1.64
CA ALA A 274 6.38 8.29 1.93
C ALA A 274 5.05 8.15 1.18
N ALA A 275 5.03 7.46 0.03
CA ALA A 275 3.81 7.13 -0.70
C ALA A 275 2.88 6.20 0.10
N LEU A 276 3.38 5.55 1.16
CA LEU A 276 2.58 4.74 2.08
C LEU A 276 1.94 5.55 3.21
N ASP A 277 2.32 6.82 3.37
CA ASP A 277 1.71 7.70 4.37
C ASP A 277 0.28 8.04 3.98
N TYR A 278 -0.63 7.76 4.91
CA TYR A 278 -2.08 7.95 4.77
C TYR A 278 -2.72 7.08 3.67
N GLY A 279 -3.88 6.53 4.00
CA GLY A 279 -4.58 5.67 3.06
C GLY A 279 -5.84 5.08 3.64
N TRP A 280 -6.48 4.24 2.84
CA TRP A 280 -7.73 3.58 3.20
C TRP A 280 -7.47 2.09 3.30
N ALA A 281 -7.70 1.48 4.46
CA ALA A 281 -7.38 0.06 4.67
C ALA A 281 -8.01 -0.86 3.61
N GLY A 282 -9.21 -0.49 3.13
CA GLY A 282 -9.85 -1.13 1.99
C GLY A 282 -8.95 -1.30 0.76
N THR A 283 -8.29 -0.22 0.32
CA THR A 283 -7.38 -0.22 -0.82
C THR A 283 -6.20 -1.17 -0.59
N ALA A 284 -5.64 -1.23 0.62
CA ALA A 284 -4.53 -2.15 0.89
C ALA A 284 -4.99 -3.62 0.82
N VAL A 285 -6.20 -3.93 1.30
CA VAL A 285 -6.74 -5.28 1.13
C VAL A 285 -6.95 -5.60 -0.35
N GLU A 286 -7.41 -4.65 -1.17
CA GLU A 286 -7.51 -4.83 -2.62
C GLU A 286 -6.14 -5.11 -3.24
N ASP A 287 -5.12 -4.32 -2.92
CA ASP A 287 -3.78 -4.47 -3.48
C ASP A 287 -3.10 -5.79 -3.05
N LEU A 288 -3.40 -6.27 -1.84
CA LEU A 288 -2.86 -7.53 -1.33
C LEU A 288 -3.61 -8.78 -1.85
N THR A 289 -4.85 -8.64 -2.34
CA THR A 289 -5.73 -9.81 -2.58
C THR A 289 -6.44 -9.83 -3.94
N GLY A 290 -6.49 -8.72 -4.66
CA GLY A 290 -7.36 -8.54 -5.84
C GLY A 290 -8.85 -8.52 -5.51
N GLY A 291 -9.20 -8.37 -4.22
CA GLY A 291 -10.58 -8.24 -3.74
C GLY A 291 -11.22 -6.91 -4.15
N VAL A 292 -12.47 -6.71 -3.74
CA VAL A 292 -13.22 -5.45 -3.95
C VAL A 292 -13.85 -5.00 -2.64
N THR A 293 -13.52 -3.78 -2.23
CA THR A 293 -13.97 -3.17 -1.00
C THR A 293 -15.25 -2.37 -1.20
N THR A 294 -16.20 -2.58 -0.30
CA THR A 294 -17.33 -1.68 -0.09
C THR A 294 -17.16 -0.98 1.24
N VAL A 295 -17.29 0.35 1.25
CA VAL A 295 -17.27 1.15 2.48
C VAL A 295 -18.68 1.22 3.04
N ILE A 296 -18.86 0.76 4.28
CA ILE A 296 -20.12 0.86 5.02
C ILE A 296 -19.92 1.87 6.14
N GLN A 297 -20.86 2.81 6.27
CA GLN A 297 -20.85 3.76 7.37
C GLN A 297 -21.47 3.12 8.62
N GLY A 298 -20.76 3.11 9.75
CA GLY A 298 -21.17 2.38 10.97
C GLY A 298 -22.53 2.80 11.52
N ASP A 299 -22.83 4.10 11.54
CA ASP A 299 -24.10 4.68 11.99
C ASP A 299 -25.26 4.51 10.98
N ARG A 300 -24.97 4.07 9.75
CA ARG A 300 -25.96 3.95 8.66
C ARG A 300 -26.17 2.52 8.16
N VAL A 301 -25.82 1.53 8.99
CA VAL A 301 -26.07 0.11 8.65
C VAL A 301 -27.57 -0.19 8.66
N LEU A 302 -28.14 -0.42 7.48
CA LEU A 302 -29.58 -0.72 7.32
C LEU A 302 -29.99 -2.07 7.92
N ARG A 303 -29.19 -3.12 7.71
CA ARG A 303 -29.47 -4.51 8.14
C ARG A 303 -28.32 -5.03 8.99
N LYS A 304 -28.36 -4.75 10.29
CA LYS A 304 -27.30 -5.09 11.26
C LYS A 304 -27.05 -6.60 11.34
N GLU A 305 -28.10 -7.41 11.25
CA GLU A 305 -28.05 -8.87 11.32
C GLU A 305 -27.38 -9.49 10.08
N ARG A 306 -27.48 -8.83 8.92
CA ARG A 306 -26.76 -9.26 7.72
C ARG A 306 -25.27 -9.01 7.89
N LEU A 307 -24.89 -7.80 8.30
CA LEU A 307 -23.50 -7.45 8.55
C LEU A 307 -22.90 -8.35 9.64
N TRP A 308 -23.64 -8.62 10.71
CA TRP A 308 -23.20 -9.51 11.77
C TRP A 308 -22.91 -10.93 11.28
N ARG A 309 -23.79 -11.53 10.46
CA ARG A 309 -23.52 -12.84 9.86
C ARG A 309 -22.29 -12.86 8.97
N GLU A 310 -22.06 -11.79 8.22
CA GLU A 310 -20.87 -11.65 7.39
C GLU A 310 -19.60 -11.52 8.27
N LEU A 311 -19.69 -10.79 9.40
CA LEU A 311 -18.61 -10.67 10.38
C LEU A 311 -18.31 -11.97 11.12
N LEU A 312 -19.31 -12.81 11.43
CA LEU A 312 -19.09 -14.13 12.03
C LEU A 312 -18.25 -15.03 11.11
N GLY A 313 -18.25 -14.79 9.80
CA GLY A 313 -17.36 -15.43 8.85
C GLY A 313 -15.98 -14.77 8.73
N SER A 314 -15.60 -13.84 9.59
CA SER A 314 -14.27 -13.20 9.54
C SER A 314 -13.19 -14.25 9.78
N GLY A 315 -12.33 -14.48 8.79
CA GLY A 315 -11.27 -15.50 8.79
C GLY A 315 -11.47 -16.59 7.73
N GLU A 316 -12.68 -17.12 7.57
CA GLU A 316 -12.95 -18.24 6.63
C GLU A 316 -14.02 -17.94 5.58
N GLY A 317 -14.79 -16.87 5.73
CA GLY A 317 -15.92 -16.52 4.85
C GLY A 317 -15.50 -15.87 3.54
N ASP A 318 -16.39 -15.11 2.89
CA ASP A 318 -16.05 -14.42 1.62
C ASP A 318 -15.44 -13.02 1.83
N PHE A 319 -15.33 -12.55 3.08
CA PHE A 319 -14.99 -11.18 3.39
C PHE A 319 -13.81 -11.04 4.34
N LEU A 320 -13.07 -9.94 4.16
CA LEU A 320 -12.14 -9.38 5.13
C LEU A 320 -12.68 -8.02 5.60
N PHE A 321 -12.36 -7.66 6.83
CA PHE A 321 -12.85 -6.44 7.46
C PHE A 321 -11.74 -5.62 8.09
N SER A 322 -11.80 -4.33 7.82
CA SER A 322 -11.01 -3.32 8.51
C SER A 322 -11.92 -2.16 8.90
N LEU A 323 -11.49 -1.35 9.86
CA LEU A 323 -12.29 -0.30 10.47
C LEU A 323 -11.50 1.00 10.46
N SER A 324 -12.17 2.13 10.31
CA SER A 324 -11.58 3.45 10.56
C SER A 324 -12.46 4.27 11.48
N THR A 325 -11.81 4.91 12.44
CA THR A 325 -12.47 5.86 13.35
C THR A 325 -12.89 7.15 12.62
N GLY A 326 -12.33 7.40 11.42
CA GLY A 326 -12.63 8.57 10.59
C GLY A 326 -12.00 9.86 11.11
N SER A 327 -12.21 10.96 10.37
CA SER A 327 -11.42 12.19 10.54
C SER A 327 -12.01 13.25 11.49
N GLN A 328 -13.17 12.98 12.09
CA GLN A 328 -13.90 13.94 12.93
C GLN A 328 -13.66 13.69 14.42
N GLY A 329 -13.24 14.72 15.15
CA GLY A 329 -13.13 14.73 16.61
C GLY A 329 -11.73 15.09 17.12
N ASN A 330 -11.57 14.99 18.44
CA ASN A 330 -10.28 15.16 19.14
C ASN A 330 -9.35 13.96 18.89
N LYS A 331 -8.08 14.03 19.30
CA LYS A 331 -7.10 12.95 19.04
C LYS A 331 -7.56 11.54 19.46
N TYR A 332 -8.40 11.44 20.49
CA TYR A 332 -8.87 10.16 21.04
C TYR A 332 -10.36 10.19 21.37
N ARG A 333 -11.01 9.01 21.34
CA ARG A 333 -12.40 8.79 21.79
C ARG A 333 -12.50 7.42 22.47
N ASN A 334 -12.85 7.41 23.77
CA ASN A 334 -13.00 6.17 24.56
C ASN A 334 -11.77 5.25 24.47
N GLY A 335 -10.57 5.84 24.50
CA GLY A 335 -9.30 5.13 24.36
C GLY A 335 -8.86 4.89 22.91
N LEU A 336 -9.77 4.90 21.93
CA LEU A 336 -9.44 4.73 20.51
C LEU A 336 -8.78 5.98 19.93
N ILE A 337 -7.88 5.78 18.97
CA ILE A 337 -7.20 6.84 18.22
C ILE A 337 -8.09 7.26 17.04
N LEU A 338 -8.30 8.56 16.87
CA LEU A 338 -9.01 9.09 15.71
C LEU A 338 -8.08 9.26 14.51
N ARG A 339 -8.61 9.25 13.27
CA ARG A 339 -7.82 9.24 12.02
C ARG A 339 -6.88 8.03 11.92
N HIS A 340 -7.35 6.89 12.40
CA HIS A 340 -6.57 5.66 12.49
C HIS A 340 -7.41 4.47 12.04
N ASP A 341 -6.74 3.50 11.42
CA ASP A 341 -7.32 2.27 10.93
C ASP A 341 -7.04 1.10 11.87
N TYR A 342 -7.99 0.20 11.99
CA TYR A 342 -8.00 -0.96 12.88
C TYR A 342 -8.44 -2.21 12.11
N SER A 343 -8.11 -3.39 12.60
CA SER A 343 -8.49 -4.68 11.98
C SER A 343 -9.54 -5.39 12.81
N ILE A 344 -10.48 -6.08 12.15
CA ILE A 344 -11.33 -7.06 12.85
C ILE A 344 -10.64 -8.41 12.75
N LEU A 345 -10.24 -8.96 13.90
CA LEU A 345 -9.58 -10.27 13.95
C LEU A 345 -10.57 -11.41 14.06
N HIS A 346 -11.66 -11.20 14.82
CA HIS A 346 -12.63 -12.25 15.11
C HIS A 346 -13.97 -11.63 15.53
N ALA A 347 -15.08 -12.29 15.20
CA ALA A 347 -16.39 -11.92 15.71
C ALA A 347 -17.07 -13.18 16.25
N VAL A 348 -17.72 -13.05 17.42
CA VAL A 348 -18.30 -14.19 18.10
C VAL A 348 -19.62 -13.82 18.76
N GLN A 349 -20.56 -14.75 18.73
CA GLN A 349 -21.81 -14.67 19.46
C GLN A 349 -21.82 -15.77 20.52
N ILE A 350 -21.88 -15.38 21.80
CA ILE A 350 -21.82 -16.30 22.93
C ILE A 350 -22.84 -15.95 24.00
N GLU A 351 -23.35 -16.97 24.69
CA GLU A 351 -24.16 -16.78 25.89
C GLU A 351 -23.26 -16.50 27.11
N ASP A 352 -23.68 -15.55 27.94
CA ASP A 352 -23.09 -15.25 29.25
C ASP A 352 -23.52 -16.26 30.33
N GLU A 353 -23.10 -16.05 31.58
CA GLU A 353 -23.46 -16.91 32.72
C GLU A 353 -24.97 -16.91 33.04
N LEU A 354 -25.69 -15.89 32.60
CA LEU A 354 -27.12 -15.68 32.84
C LEU A 354 -27.98 -16.16 31.66
N GLY A 355 -27.37 -16.67 30.59
CA GLY A 355 -28.04 -17.12 29.37
C GLY A 355 -28.36 -16.00 28.37
N ASN A 356 -27.86 -14.78 28.56
CA ASN A 356 -28.03 -13.70 27.59
C ASN A 356 -27.03 -13.85 26.45
N THR A 357 -27.49 -13.68 25.21
CA THR A 357 -26.62 -13.68 24.04
C THR A 357 -25.87 -12.36 23.91
N VAL A 358 -24.53 -12.43 23.93
CA VAL A 358 -23.62 -11.30 23.75
C VAL A 358 -22.91 -11.44 22.40
N SER A 359 -22.86 -10.34 21.65
CA SER A 359 -22.21 -10.26 20.33
C SER A 359 -20.97 -9.38 20.43
N LEU A 360 -19.78 -10.00 20.33
CA LEU A 360 -18.49 -9.37 20.57
C LEU A 360 -17.59 -9.45 19.34
N VAL A 361 -16.82 -8.39 19.11
CA VAL A 361 -15.79 -8.34 18.08
C VAL A 361 -14.43 -8.12 18.74
N LYS A 362 -13.43 -8.88 18.28
CA LYS A 362 -12.03 -8.68 18.63
C LYS A 362 -11.39 -7.81 17.58
N ILE A 363 -10.88 -6.66 17.99
CA ILE A 363 -10.28 -5.64 17.13
C ILE A 363 -8.81 -5.49 17.47
N ARG A 364 -8.01 -5.07 16.50
CA ARG A 364 -6.58 -4.79 16.68
C ARG A 364 -6.20 -3.40 16.20
N ASN A 365 -5.47 -2.68 17.06
CA ASN A 365 -4.71 -1.48 16.74
C ASN A 365 -3.39 -1.88 16.04
N PRO A 366 -3.07 -1.36 14.84
CA PRO A 366 -1.82 -1.66 14.13
C PRO A 366 -0.54 -1.22 14.85
N TRP A 367 -0.61 -0.32 15.84
CA TRP A 367 0.57 0.00 16.69
C TRP A 367 1.04 -1.21 17.51
N GLY A 368 0.13 -2.14 17.82
CA GLY A 368 0.44 -3.33 18.63
C GLY A 368 0.71 -3.04 20.11
N GLU A 369 0.45 -1.81 20.56
CA GLU A 369 0.52 -1.36 21.95
C GLU A 369 -0.25 -0.03 22.11
N LYS A 370 -0.46 0.38 23.36
CA LYS A 370 -0.94 1.72 23.71
C LYS A 370 0.17 2.75 23.51
N SER A 371 -0.23 3.94 23.09
CA SER A 371 0.60 5.14 23.18
C SER A 371 1.11 5.37 24.61
N PRO A 372 2.18 6.18 24.78
CA PRO A 372 2.65 6.62 26.09
C PRO A 372 1.57 7.28 26.97
N SER A 373 0.52 7.84 26.36
CA SER A 373 -0.65 8.41 27.04
C SER A 373 -1.71 7.38 27.46
N GLY A 374 -1.50 6.08 27.20
CA GLY A 374 -2.44 5.01 27.53
C GLY A 374 -3.62 4.87 26.55
N HIS A 375 -3.54 5.49 25.37
CA HIS A 375 -4.55 5.40 24.31
C HIS A 375 -4.12 4.44 23.20
N GLY A 376 -5.06 3.85 22.49
CA GLY A 376 -4.81 2.91 21.38
C GLY A 376 -5.74 1.72 21.43
N GLU A 377 -6.21 1.36 22.61
CA GLU A 377 -7.19 0.31 22.84
C GLU A 377 -8.50 0.88 23.37
N TRP A 378 -9.59 0.14 23.15
CA TRP A 378 -10.90 0.47 23.68
C TRP A 378 -10.88 0.56 25.21
N GLY A 379 -11.50 1.60 25.76
CA GLY A 379 -11.61 1.83 27.21
C GLY A 379 -13.03 1.70 27.77
N GLY A 380 -13.98 1.19 26.99
CA GLY A 380 -15.37 0.96 27.43
C GLY A 380 -15.65 -0.50 27.76
N ALA A 381 -16.93 -0.89 27.65
CA ALA A 381 -17.38 -2.25 27.95
C ALA A 381 -16.61 -3.31 27.16
N TRP A 382 -16.18 -4.38 27.84
CA TRP A 382 -15.34 -5.48 27.32
C TRP A 382 -13.89 -5.12 26.99
N SER A 383 -13.43 -3.91 27.33
CA SER A 383 -12.00 -3.58 27.33
C SER A 383 -11.20 -4.47 28.29
N ASP A 384 -9.87 -4.47 28.19
CA ASP A 384 -9.01 -5.24 29.09
C ASP A 384 -9.16 -4.87 30.58
N GLY A 385 -9.68 -3.69 30.91
CA GLY A 385 -9.93 -3.26 32.29
C GLY A 385 -11.39 -3.40 32.75
N SER A 386 -12.26 -3.97 31.92
CA SER A 386 -13.72 -3.89 32.09
C SER A 386 -14.26 -4.82 33.18
N GLU A 387 -15.27 -4.36 33.92
CA GLU A 387 -15.95 -5.15 34.96
C GLU A 387 -16.82 -6.29 34.39
N GLU A 388 -17.13 -6.22 33.09
CA GLU A 388 -17.92 -7.19 32.32
C GLU A 388 -17.20 -8.55 32.18
N TRP A 389 -15.89 -8.59 32.42
CA TRP A 389 -15.13 -9.83 32.39
C TRP A 389 -15.38 -10.69 33.63
N THR A 390 -16.23 -11.69 33.48
CA THR A 390 -16.39 -12.75 34.47
C THR A 390 -15.42 -13.92 34.24
N PRO A 391 -15.10 -14.73 35.26
CA PRO A 391 -14.26 -15.91 35.10
C PRO A 391 -14.76 -16.90 34.02
N PHE A 392 -16.09 -17.00 33.84
CA PHE A 392 -16.68 -17.80 32.77
C PHE A 392 -16.35 -17.25 31.38
N MET A 393 -16.56 -15.95 31.18
CA MET A 393 -16.33 -15.30 29.88
C MET A 393 -14.85 -15.28 29.51
N MET A 394 -13.97 -15.02 30.48
CA MET A 394 -12.52 -15.10 30.28
C MET A 394 -12.07 -16.48 29.81
N LYS A 395 -12.59 -17.55 30.43
CA LYS A 395 -12.26 -18.92 30.02
C LYS A 395 -12.82 -19.26 28.64
N LYS A 396 -14.05 -18.81 28.35
CA LYS A 396 -14.74 -19.09 27.08
C LYS A 396 -14.07 -18.41 25.89
N LEU A 397 -13.63 -17.16 26.06
CA LEU A 397 -12.95 -16.38 25.03
C LEU A 397 -11.42 -16.52 25.05
N GLN A 398 -10.88 -17.24 26.03
CA GLN A 398 -9.43 -17.38 26.27
C GLN A 398 -8.70 -16.02 26.29
N HIS A 399 -9.38 -14.99 26.78
CA HIS A 399 -8.86 -13.64 26.80
C HIS A 399 -7.73 -13.50 27.83
N LYS A 400 -6.71 -12.73 27.49
CA LYS A 400 -5.55 -12.42 28.34
C LYS A 400 -5.38 -10.92 28.35
N PHE A 401 -5.35 -10.33 29.54
CA PHE A 401 -5.11 -8.91 29.72
C PHE A 401 -3.65 -8.57 29.40
N ARG A 402 -3.42 -7.91 28.28
CA ARG A 402 -2.08 -7.56 27.77
C ARG A 402 -2.18 -6.32 26.92
N ASP A 403 -1.14 -5.48 26.98
CA ASP A 403 -0.98 -4.41 26.01
C ASP A 403 -0.35 -5.00 24.74
N ASP A 404 -1.20 -5.55 23.88
CA ASP A 404 -0.83 -6.13 22.59
C ASP A 404 -1.56 -5.45 21.41
N GLY A 405 -2.27 -4.35 21.70
CA GLY A 405 -3.09 -3.61 20.76
C GLY A 405 -4.38 -4.34 20.40
N THR A 406 -4.70 -5.50 20.99
CA THR A 406 -5.95 -6.22 20.74
C THR A 406 -6.94 -6.06 21.90
N PHE A 407 -8.20 -5.85 21.57
CA PHE A 407 -9.25 -5.66 22.57
C PHE A 407 -10.58 -6.21 22.06
N TRP A 408 -11.47 -6.51 22.99
CA TRP A 408 -12.86 -6.85 22.67
C TRP A 408 -13.75 -5.62 22.82
N MET A 409 -14.81 -5.57 22.03
CA MET A 409 -15.91 -4.63 22.20
C MET A 409 -17.23 -5.24 21.75
N SER A 410 -18.35 -4.65 22.17
CA SER A 410 -19.64 -5.07 21.66
C SER A 410 -19.82 -4.68 20.19
N PHE A 411 -20.59 -5.47 19.43
CA PHE A 411 -20.95 -5.12 18.06
C PHE A 411 -21.68 -3.77 17.97
N HIS A 412 -22.44 -3.41 19.00
CA HIS A 412 -23.13 -2.12 19.05
C HIS A 412 -22.14 -0.97 19.20
N ASP A 413 -21.19 -1.08 20.14
CA ASP A 413 -20.16 -0.06 20.35
C ASP A 413 -19.28 0.09 19.11
N MET A 414 -19.00 -1.00 18.39
CA MET A 414 -18.25 -0.95 17.13
C MET A 414 -18.94 -0.04 16.11
N LEU A 415 -20.25 -0.16 15.93
CA LEU A 415 -21.00 0.66 14.97
C LEU A 415 -21.04 2.15 15.36
N GLU A 416 -20.97 2.48 16.65
CA GLU A 416 -20.99 3.87 17.13
C GLU A 416 -19.60 4.52 17.12
N ASN A 417 -18.55 3.71 17.33
CA ASN A 417 -17.18 4.20 17.49
C ASN A 417 -16.32 4.10 16.23
N PHE A 418 -16.74 3.34 15.22
CA PHE A 418 -16.08 3.28 13.91
C PHE A 418 -16.97 3.86 12.83
N ARG A 419 -16.49 4.93 12.19
CA ARG A 419 -17.25 5.62 11.15
C ARG A 419 -17.29 4.81 9.87
N TRP A 420 -16.16 4.22 9.49
CA TRP A 420 -16.03 3.47 8.24
C TRP A 420 -15.69 2.02 8.53
N ILE A 421 -16.41 1.12 7.86
CA ILE A 421 -16.19 -0.31 7.88
C ILE A 421 -15.82 -0.69 6.44
N TYR A 422 -14.58 -1.06 6.22
CA TYR A 422 -14.12 -1.61 4.94
C TYR A 422 -14.47 -3.08 4.91
N ARG A 423 -15.39 -3.45 4.02
CA ARG A 423 -15.79 -4.82 3.79
C ARG A 423 -15.30 -5.24 2.42
N THR A 424 -14.20 -5.99 2.39
CA THR A 424 -13.56 -6.43 1.15
C THR A 424 -14.02 -7.83 0.80
N ARG A 425 -14.70 -7.97 -0.34
CA ARG A 425 -15.05 -9.27 -0.91
C ARG A 425 -13.82 -9.88 -1.57
N LEU A 426 -13.54 -11.12 -1.23
CA LEU A 426 -12.54 -11.91 -1.91
C LEU A 426 -13.17 -12.67 -3.09
N PHE A 427 -12.37 -12.85 -4.13
CA PHE A 427 -12.75 -13.62 -5.31
C PHE A 427 -11.93 -14.90 -5.38
N ASP A 428 -12.59 -15.98 -5.75
CA ASP A 428 -12.00 -17.28 -5.99
C ASP A 428 -12.32 -17.74 -7.41
N GLU A 429 -11.97 -18.98 -7.74
CA GLU A 429 -12.16 -19.59 -9.06
C GLU A 429 -13.63 -19.65 -9.52
N ARG A 430 -14.60 -19.43 -8.62
CA ARG A 430 -16.03 -19.39 -8.95
C ARG A 430 -16.44 -18.09 -9.62
N TRP A 431 -15.60 -17.06 -9.57
CA TRP A 431 -15.87 -15.74 -10.15
C TRP A 431 -15.25 -15.57 -11.52
N THR A 432 -15.96 -14.88 -12.41
CA THR A 432 -15.43 -14.44 -13.70
C THR A 432 -15.14 -12.94 -13.63
N ALA A 433 -13.86 -12.58 -13.78
CA ALA A 433 -13.43 -11.19 -13.81
C ALA A 433 -13.25 -10.71 -15.26
N THR A 434 -13.77 -9.52 -15.56
CA THR A 434 -13.50 -8.81 -16.81
C THR A 434 -13.32 -7.33 -16.52
N GLN A 435 -12.47 -6.67 -17.32
CA GLN A 435 -12.20 -5.25 -17.15
C GLN A 435 -12.01 -4.56 -18.49
N ARG A 436 -12.30 -3.26 -18.51
CA ARG A 436 -12.10 -2.39 -19.67
C ARG A 436 -11.66 -1.01 -19.22
N TRP A 437 -10.57 -0.55 -19.80
CA TRP A 437 -10.09 0.82 -19.64
C TRP A 437 -10.87 1.79 -20.53
N MET A 438 -11.08 3.00 -20.04
CA MET A 438 -11.62 4.09 -20.83
C MET A 438 -10.91 5.41 -20.53
N SER A 439 -10.68 6.20 -21.58
CA SER A 439 -10.30 7.61 -21.45
C SER A 439 -11.55 8.48 -21.58
N VAL A 440 -11.73 9.42 -20.65
CA VAL A 440 -12.85 10.35 -20.59
C VAL A 440 -12.29 11.77 -20.59
N GLY A 441 -12.59 12.54 -21.64
CA GLY A 441 -12.49 13.99 -21.56
C GLY A 441 -13.71 14.51 -20.80
N VAL A 442 -13.49 15.15 -19.65
CA VAL A 442 -14.57 15.70 -18.83
C VAL A 442 -15.00 17.05 -19.41
N PRO A 443 -16.22 17.17 -19.98
CA PRO A 443 -16.69 18.44 -20.49
C PRO A 443 -17.07 19.39 -19.34
N TRP A 444 -16.87 20.69 -19.54
CA TRP A 444 -17.33 21.73 -18.61
C TRP A 444 -18.86 21.78 -18.46
N LEU A 445 -19.59 21.31 -19.47
CA LEU A 445 -21.05 21.23 -19.46
C LEU A 445 -21.49 19.87 -18.91
N GLY A 446 -22.27 19.88 -17.84
CA GLY A 446 -22.85 18.68 -17.26
C GLY A 446 -23.72 17.92 -18.27
N GLY A 447 -23.48 16.62 -18.40
CA GLY A 447 -24.22 15.73 -19.29
C GLY A 447 -23.82 14.27 -19.13
N TYR A 448 -24.59 13.38 -19.75
CA TYR A 448 -24.25 11.96 -19.78
C TYR A 448 -23.21 11.68 -20.86
N LEU A 449 -22.21 10.86 -20.52
CA LEU A 449 -21.28 10.33 -21.51
C LEU A 449 -22.04 9.44 -22.50
N LYS A 450 -21.77 9.59 -23.80
CA LYS A 450 -22.31 8.69 -24.84
C LYS A 450 -21.65 7.31 -24.82
N LYS A 451 -20.51 7.17 -24.14
CA LYS A 451 -19.80 5.89 -23.96
C LYS A 451 -20.56 5.05 -22.94
N ARG A 452 -20.80 3.78 -23.25
CA ARG A 452 -21.47 2.81 -22.37
C ARG A 452 -20.74 1.48 -22.38
N PHE A 453 -20.80 0.77 -21.26
CA PHE A 453 -20.42 -0.62 -21.17
C PHE A 453 -21.67 -1.50 -21.20
N ILE A 454 -21.57 -2.65 -21.85
CA ILE A 454 -22.64 -3.63 -21.89
C ILE A 454 -22.10 -4.86 -21.18
N VAL A 455 -22.79 -5.28 -20.12
CA VAL A 455 -22.48 -6.49 -19.35
C VAL A 455 -23.58 -7.50 -19.65
N GLU A 456 -23.22 -8.61 -20.28
CA GLU A 456 -24.15 -9.70 -20.57
C GLU A 456 -24.02 -10.79 -19.49
N VAL A 457 -25.10 -11.00 -18.75
CA VAL A 457 -25.17 -11.98 -17.66
C VAL A 457 -25.83 -13.25 -18.21
N GLN A 458 -25.02 -14.26 -18.51
CA GLN A 458 -25.50 -15.51 -19.12
C GLN A 458 -26.22 -16.43 -18.13
N GLN A 459 -25.86 -16.35 -16.84
CA GLN A 459 -26.41 -17.17 -15.77
C GLN A 459 -26.78 -16.27 -14.59
N GLU A 460 -27.91 -16.56 -13.94
CA GLU A 460 -28.31 -15.82 -12.74
C GLU A 460 -27.23 -15.94 -11.65
N GLY A 461 -26.80 -14.79 -11.13
CA GLY A 461 -25.71 -14.75 -10.17
C GLY A 461 -25.46 -13.34 -9.66
N MET A 462 -24.53 -13.22 -8.71
CA MET A 462 -24.11 -11.93 -8.18
C MET A 462 -23.15 -11.27 -9.16
N VAL A 463 -23.42 -10.01 -9.50
CA VAL A 463 -22.52 -9.17 -10.30
C VAL A 463 -21.91 -8.10 -9.39
N VAL A 464 -20.59 -7.96 -9.45
CA VAL A 464 -19.86 -6.88 -8.77
C VAL A 464 -19.34 -5.94 -9.86
N LEU A 465 -19.75 -4.68 -9.80
CA LEU A 465 -19.31 -3.63 -10.73
C LEU A 465 -18.38 -2.67 -10.00
N VAL A 466 -17.22 -2.42 -10.60
CA VAL A 466 -16.19 -1.55 -10.04
C VAL A 466 -15.86 -0.47 -11.06
N LEU A 467 -15.84 0.77 -10.60
CA LEU A 467 -15.25 1.89 -11.30
C LEU A 467 -14.01 2.29 -10.50
N SER A 468 -12.84 2.25 -11.13
CA SER A 468 -11.58 2.61 -10.49
C SER A 468 -10.80 3.61 -11.33
N GLN A 469 -9.97 4.40 -10.65
CA GLN A 469 -8.99 5.30 -11.24
C GLN A 469 -7.60 4.71 -11.06
N LEU A 470 -6.62 5.24 -11.81
CA LEU A 470 -5.22 4.95 -11.50
C LEU A 470 -4.88 5.46 -10.10
N ASP A 471 -4.12 4.68 -9.36
CA ASP A 471 -3.57 5.11 -8.07
C ASP A 471 -2.61 6.29 -8.30
N ASP A 472 -2.85 7.38 -7.58
CA ASP A 472 -2.12 8.65 -7.69
C ASP A 472 -0.95 8.76 -6.70
N ARG A 473 -0.76 7.76 -5.84
CA ARG A 473 0.31 7.75 -4.82
C ARG A 473 1.71 7.87 -5.39
N TYR A 474 1.99 7.17 -6.49
CA TYR A 474 3.31 7.10 -7.11
C TYR A 474 3.52 8.12 -8.24
N PHE A 475 2.58 9.06 -8.40
CA PHE A 475 2.66 10.11 -9.41
C PHE A 475 1.90 11.36 -8.93
N GLN A 476 2.21 11.86 -7.74
CA GLN A 476 1.46 12.99 -7.16
C GLN A 476 1.38 14.20 -8.10
N ASP A 477 2.45 14.45 -8.86
CA ASP A 477 2.52 15.55 -9.84
C ASP A 477 1.76 15.29 -11.15
N LEU A 478 1.26 14.06 -11.36
CA LEU A 478 0.48 13.65 -12.54
C LEU A 478 -0.95 13.23 -12.19
N LYS A 479 -1.38 13.47 -10.95
CA LYS A 479 -2.75 13.23 -10.52
C LYS A 479 -3.72 13.97 -11.44
N GLY A 480 -4.73 13.25 -11.92
CA GLY A 480 -5.80 13.83 -12.74
C GLY A 480 -6.64 14.85 -11.95
N GLN A 481 -7.21 15.85 -12.63
CA GLN A 481 -8.00 16.92 -12.00
C GLN A 481 -9.38 16.49 -11.47
N TYR A 482 -9.78 15.23 -11.69
CA TYR A 482 -11.14 14.76 -11.46
C TYR A 482 -11.16 13.46 -10.65
N GLU A 483 -12.11 13.38 -9.72
CA GLU A 483 -12.49 12.14 -9.03
C GLU A 483 -13.73 11.55 -9.70
N PHE A 484 -13.72 10.24 -9.92
CA PHE A 484 -14.82 9.50 -10.51
C PHE A 484 -15.47 8.61 -9.46
N ILE A 485 -16.80 8.72 -9.33
CA ILE A 485 -17.59 7.96 -8.36
C ILE A 485 -18.69 7.21 -9.12
N LEU A 486 -18.85 5.92 -8.79
CA LEU A 486 -19.95 5.13 -9.31
C LEU A 486 -21.22 5.40 -8.50
N HIS A 487 -22.23 5.97 -9.15
CA HIS A 487 -23.57 6.10 -8.59
C HIS A 487 -24.52 5.12 -9.27
N LEU A 488 -25.10 4.21 -8.49
CA LEU A 488 -26.22 3.38 -8.92
C LEU A 488 -27.52 4.05 -8.46
N PRO A 489 -28.52 4.20 -9.36
CA PRO A 489 -29.81 4.81 -9.04
C PRO A 489 -30.67 3.97 -8.09
#